data_AF-A0A7X0M763-F1
#
_entry.id   AF-A0A7X0M763-F1
#
_cell.length_a   1.000
_cell.length_b   1.000
_cell.length_c   1.000
_cell.angle_alpha   90.00
_cell.angle_beta   90.00
_cell.angle_gamma   90.00
#
_symmetry.space_group_name_H-M   'P 1'
#
loop_
_entity.id
_entity.type
_entity.pdbx_description
1 polymer ?
#
loop_
_entity_poly.entity_id
_entity_poly.type
_entity_poly.pdbx_seq_one_letter_code
_entity_poly.pdbx_strand_id
1 'polypeptide(L)'
;MTPTETAVAAMWTELLGVTPASPADDFFVLGGQSLAMVQFLARVQENYGVELPIDLLFGGDFTVAEAAAAIDRGRLSSAGDDEIAALLAELEGMSDEDVLALLGEED
;
A
#
# COMPACT_ATOMS: atom_id res chain seq x y z
N MET A 1 -12.45 1.49 -14.26
CA MET A 1 -11.61 0.97 -13.17
C MET A 1 -10.16 1.28 -13.47
N THR A 2 -9.40 1.78 -12.49
CA THR A 2 -7.94 1.90 -12.55
C THR A 2 -7.27 0.51 -12.49
N PRO A 3 -5.96 0.39 -12.77
CA PRO A 3 -5.25 -0.88 -12.60
C PRO A 3 -5.33 -1.42 -11.16
N THR A 4 -5.16 -0.56 -10.16
CA THR A 4 -5.26 -0.95 -8.74
C THR A 4 -6.69 -1.35 -8.37
N GLU A 5 -7.72 -0.62 -8.84
CA GLU A 5 -9.12 -1.01 -8.65
C GLU A 5 -9.44 -2.38 -9.29
N THR A 6 -8.86 -2.67 -10.46
CA THR A 6 -9.05 -3.95 -11.14
C THR A 6 -8.43 -5.10 -10.35
N ALA A 7 -7.24 -4.88 -9.78
CA ALA A 7 -6.58 -5.86 -8.92
C ALA A 7 -7.33 -6.08 -7.60
N VAL A 8 -7.86 -5.01 -6.99
CA VAL A 8 -8.75 -5.11 -5.83
C VAL A 8 -9.99 -5.93 -6.16
N ALA A 9 -10.67 -5.62 -7.27
CA ALA A 9 -11.85 -6.36 -7.70
C ALA A 9 -11.55 -7.85 -7.96
N ALA A 10 -10.36 -8.17 -8.50
CA ALA A 10 -9.92 -9.55 -8.67
C ALA A 10 -9.69 -10.26 -7.32
N MET A 11 -8.99 -9.62 -6.38
CA MET A 11 -8.80 -10.16 -5.03
C MET A 11 -10.13 -10.40 -4.32
N TRP A 12 -11.07 -9.46 -4.43
CA TRP A 12 -12.40 -9.62 -3.84
C TRP A 12 -13.23 -10.70 -4.53
N THR A 13 -13.10 -10.87 -5.86
CA THR A 13 -13.73 -11.98 -6.58
C THR A 13 -13.30 -13.33 -6.01
N GLU A 14 -12.00 -13.49 -5.75
CA GLU A 14 -11.47 -14.72 -5.17
C GLU A 14 -11.92 -14.95 -3.72
N LEU A 15 -12.07 -13.88 -2.94
CA LEU A 15 -12.42 -13.96 -1.52
C LEU A 15 -13.93 -14.09 -1.27
N LEU A 16 -14.74 -13.41 -2.07
CA LEU A 16 -16.19 -13.29 -1.89
C LEU A 16 -16.98 -14.20 -2.84
N GLY A 17 -16.36 -14.67 -3.93
CA GLY A 17 -17.04 -15.42 -4.99
C GLY A 17 -17.97 -14.56 -5.85
N VAL A 18 -17.93 -13.23 -5.69
CA VAL A 18 -18.71 -12.24 -6.45
C VAL A 18 -17.76 -11.21 -7.02
N THR A 19 -17.93 -10.88 -8.31
CA THR A 19 -17.11 -9.88 -8.98
C THR A 19 -17.68 -8.48 -8.81
N PRO A 20 -16.96 -7.55 -8.17
CA PRO A 20 -17.32 -6.14 -8.19
C PRO A 20 -17.32 -5.63 -9.64
N ALA A 21 -18.38 -4.95 -10.04
CA ALA A 21 -18.56 -4.37 -11.37
C ALA A 21 -18.35 -2.84 -11.38
N SER A 22 -18.33 -2.20 -10.21
CA SER A 22 -18.17 -0.76 -10.04
C SER A 22 -17.06 -0.43 -9.02
N PRO A 23 -16.31 0.68 -9.20
CA PRO A 23 -15.41 1.19 -8.17
C PRO A 23 -16.14 1.54 -6.86
N ALA A 24 -17.44 1.81 -6.92
CA ALA A 24 -18.27 2.13 -5.76
C ALA A 24 -18.88 0.88 -5.09
N ASP A 25 -18.59 -0.33 -5.58
CA ASP A 25 -19.06 -1.53 -4.91
C ASP A 25 -18.36 -1.70 -3.56
N ASP A 26 -19.16 -1.88 -2.52
CA ASP A 26 -18.73 -1.97 -1.12
C ASP A 26 -18.50 -3.43 -0.70
N PHE A 27 -17.40 -3.69 0.01
CA PHE A 27 -17.00 -5.02 0.45
C PHE A 27 -18.06 -5.71 1.31
N PHE A 28 -18.67 -4.99 2.24
CA PHE A 28 -19.64 -5.53 3.18
C PHE A 28 -21.02 -5.72 2.52
N VAL A 29 -21.40 -4.83 1.61
CA VAL A 29 -22.61 -4.99 0.78
C VAL A 29 -22.49 -6.22 -0.13
N LEU A 30 -21.30 -6.52 -0.64
CA LEU A 30 -21.02 -7.73 -1.41
C LEU A 30 -20.93 -9.01 -0.57
N GLY A 31 -21.16 -8.95 0.75
CA GLY A 31 -21.17 -10.10 1.65
C GLY A 31 -19.83 -10.40 2.33
N GLY A 32 -18.90 -9.46 2.30
CA GLY A 32 -17.63 -9.54 3.00
C GLY A 32 -17.77 -9.68 4.52
N GLN A 33 -16.86 -10.46 5.11
CA GLN A 33 -16.81 -10.73 6.55
C GLN A 33 -15.37 -10.62 7.08
N SER A 34 -15.21 -10.58 8.41
CA SER A 34 -13.92 -10.32 9.07
C SER A 34 -12.78 -11.23 8.58
N LEU A 35 -13.04 -12.52 8.36
CA LEU A 35 -12.01 -13.44 7.89
C LEU A 35 -11.56 -13.13 6.45
N ALA A 36 -12.49 -12.82 5.54
CA ALA A 36 -12.18 -12.42 4.18
C ALA A 36 -11.44 -11.07 4.16
N MET A 37 -11.79 -10.16 5.07
CA MET A 37 -11.10 -8.88 5.23
C MET A 37 -9.65 -9.07 5.69
N VAL A 38 -9.42 -9.88 6.71
CA VAL A 38 -8.05 -10.19 7.18
C VAL A 38 -7.22 -10.82 6.06
N GLN A 39 -7.81 -11.72 5.28
CA GLN A 39 -7.14 -12.30 4.10
C GLN A 39 -6.85 -11.26 3.02
N PHE A 40 -7.77 -10.31 2.77
CA PHE A 40 -7.55 -9.21 1.85
C PHE A 40 -6.36 -8.35 2.30
N LEU A 41 -6.31 -7.95 3.57
CA LEU A 41 -5.22 -7.14 4.12
C LEU A 41 -3.86 -7.85 3.99
N ALA A 42 -3.80 -9.14 4.30
CA ALA A 42 -2.58 -9.94 4.14
C ALA A 42 -2.12 -9.98 2.68
N ARG A 43 -3.03 -10.22 1.73
CA ARG A 43 -2.71 -10.24 0.30
C ARG A 43 -2.24 -8.88 -0.21
N VAL A 44 -2.77 -7.78 0.33
CA VAL A 44 -2.30 -6.43 -0.02
C VAL A 44 -0.85 -6.25 0.42
N GLN A 45 -0.52 -6.66 1.64
CA GLN A 45 0.85 -6.62 2.14
C GLN A 45 1.80 -7.48 1.28
N GLU A 46 1.39 -8.70 0.93
CA GLU A 46 2.19 -9.60 0.09
C GLU A 46 2.40 -9.09 -1.33
N ASN A 47 1.35 -8.55 -1.96
CA ASN A 47 1.39 -8.15 -3.38
C ASN A 47 1.96 -6.74 -3.61
N TYR A 48 1.84 -5.86 -2.62
CA TYR A 48 2.19 -4.44 -2.77
C TYR A 48 3.23 -3.94 -1.76
N GLY A 49 3.58 -4.73 -0.74
CA GLY A 49 4.44 -4.27 0.35
C GLY A 49 3.77 -3.24 1.27
N VAL A 50 2.45 -3.10 1.18
CA VAL A 50 1.69 -2.06 1.90
C VAL A 50 0.89 -2.66 3.03
N GLU A 51 1.05 -2.12 4.24
CA GLU A 51 0.17 -2.43 5.36
C GLU A 51 -0.95 -1.39 5.42
N LEU A 52 -2.19 -1.81 5.18
CA LEU A 52 -3.35 -0.92 5.26
C LEU A 52 -3.81 -0.75 6.73
N PRO A 53 -4.06 0.49 7.19
CA PRO A 53 -4.51 0.71 8.56
C PRO A 53 -5.90 0.12 8.76
N ILE A 54 -6.10 -0.59 9.87
CA ILE A 54 -7.41 -1.18 10.20
C ILE A 54 -8.51 -0.14 10.35
N ASP A 55 -8.15 1.10 10.70
CA ASP A 55 -9.08 2.23 10.82
C ASP A 55 -9.78 2.59 9.50
N LEU A 56 -9.19 2.19 8.37
CA LEU A 56 -9.82 2.31 7.04
C LEU A 56 -11.18 1.56 6.98
N LEU A 57 -11.36 0.53 7.81
CA LEU A 57 -12.58 -0.29 7.84
C LEU A 57 -13.71 0.33 8.66
N PHE A 58 -13.41 1.35 9.47
CA PHE A 58 -14.37 1.99 10.38
C PHE A 58 -14.75 3.40 9.93
N GLY A 59 -14.10 3.94 8.89
CA GLY A 59 -14.25 5.32 8.44
C GLY A 59 -15.45 5.62 7.54
N GLY A 60 -16.18 4.61 7.06
CA GLY A 60 -17.27 4.77 6.11
C GLY A 60 -17.55 3.49 5.32
N ASP A 61 -18.03 3.66 4.09
CA ASP A 61 -18.05 2.57 3.11
C ASP A 61 -16.60 2.09 2.87
N PHE A 62 -16.45 0.82 2.53
CA PHE A 62 -15.19 0.23 2.12
C PHE A 62 -15.33 -0.27 0.70
N THR A 63 -15.23 0.66 -0.24
CA THR A 63 -15.41 0.43 -1.67
C THR A 63 -14.13 -0.01 -2.38
N VAL A 64 -14.27 -0.56 -3.58
CA VAL A 64 -13.12 -0.90 -4.45
C VAL A 64 -12.22 0.32 -4.67
N ALA A 65 -12.80 1.51 -4.88
CA ALA A 65 -12.06 2.76 -5.07
C ALA A 65 -11.28 3.17 -3.81
N GLU A 66 -11.88 3.06 -2.63
CA GLU A 66 -11.23 3.41 -1.36
C GLU A 66 -10.09 2.44 -1.03
N ALA A 67 -10.31 1.14 -1.23
CA ALA A 67 -9.27 0.13 -1.07
C ALA A 67 -8.10 0.40 -2.02
N ALA A 68 -8.38 0.66 -3.31
CA ALA A 68 -7.34 0.96 -4.29
C ALA A 68 -6.57 2.25 -3.96
N ALA A 69 -7.27 3.33 -3.58
CA ALA A 69 -6.63 4.58 -3.20
C ALA A 69 -5.79 4.46 -1.92
N ALA A 70 -6.18 3.59 -0.98
CA ALA A 70 -5.37 3.30 0.21
C ALA A 70 -4.09 2.54 -0.16
N ILE A 71 -4.17 1.55 -1.05
CA ILE A 71 -3.02 0.82 -1.59
C ILE A 71 -2.07 1.80 -2.30
N ASP A 72 -2.57 2.61 -3.23
CA ASP A 72 -1.74 3.52 -4.02
C ASP A 72 -1.03 4.55 -3.14
N ARG A 73 -1.69 5.09 -2.10
CA ARG A 73 -1.06 5.97 -1.11
C ARG A 73 0.03 5.26 -0.31
N GLY A 74 -0.24 4.04 0.15
CA GLY A 74 0.74 3.25 0.90
C GLY A 74 1.98 2.94 0.07
N ARG A 75 1.81 2.65 -1.23
CA ARG A 75 2.93 2.41 -2.16
C ARG A 75 3.80 3.65 -2.34
N LEU A 76 3.20 4.83 -2.39
CA LEU A 76 3.94 6.08 -2.51
C LEU A 76 4.74 6.39 -1.24
N SER A 77 4.19 6.07 -0.05
CA SER A 77 4.91 6.18 1.22
C SER A 77 6.08 5.21 1.31
N SER A 78 5.84 3.92 1.02
CA SER A 78 6.87 2.88 1.08
C SER A 78 8.03 3.15 0.12
N ALA A 79 7.73 3.65 -1.09
CA ALA A 79 8.79 4.00 -2.04
C ALA A 79 9.72 5.11 -1.51
N GLY A 80 9.16 6.09 -0.77
CA GLY A 80 9.96 7.12 -0.11
C GLY A 80 10.78 6.58 1.07
N ASP A 81 10.19 5.70 1.87
CA ASP A 81 10.90 5.06 2.99
C ASP A 81 12.06 4.19 2.50
N ASP A 82 11.86 3.43 1.41
CA ASP A 82 12.91 2.62 0.76
C ASP A 82 14.02 3.49 0.17
N GLU A 83 13.67 4.61 -0.47
CA GLU A 83 14.66 5.58 -0.99
C GLU A 83 15.49 6.19 0.14
N ILE A 84 14.84 6.60 1.24
CA ILE A 84 15.53 7.10 2.43
C ILE A 84 16.42 6.02 3.04
N ALA A 85 15.94 4.78 3.15
CA ALA A 85 16.73 3.67 3.67
C ALA A 85 17.96 3.38 2.80
N ALA A 86 17.83 3.45 1.47
CA ALA A 86 18.95 3.30 0.55
C ALA A 86 20.00 4.41 0.70
N LEU A 87 19.56 5.67 0.82
CA LEU A 87 20.44 6.81 1.06
C LEU A 87 21.17 6.70 2.41
N LEU A 88 20.48 6.24 3.46
CA LEU A 88 21.10 6.00 4.77
C LEU A 88 22.14 4.88 4.71
N ALA A 89 21.85 3.78 4.01
CA ALA A 89 22.80 2.69 3.84
C ALA A 89 24.04 3.11 3.04
N GLU A 90 23.88 3.98 2.04
CA GLU A 90 25.00 4.57 1.31
C GLU A 90 25.88 5.42 2.23
N LEU A 91 25.28 6.31 3.03
CA LEU A 91 25.99 7.14 4.01
C LEU A 91 26.72 6.31 5.08
N GLU A 92 26.09 5.25 5.60
CA GLU A 92 26.72 4.33 6.57
C GLU A 92 27.91 3.57 5.97
N GLY A 93 27.94 3.38 4.66
CA GLY A 93 29.04 2.75 3.93
C GLY A 93 30.22 3.68 3.64
N MET A 94 30.07 4.99 3.84
CA MET A 94 31.12 5.98 3.63
C MET A 94 32.04 6.08 4.86
N SER A 95 33.31 6.40 4.66
CA SER A 95 34.18 6.73 5.79
C SER A 95 33.86 8.15 6.30
N ASP A 96 34.09 8.42 7.58
CA ASP A 96 33.90 9.75 8.17
C ASP A 96 34.67 10.85 7.39
N GLU A 97 35.83 10.51 6.79
CA GLU A 97 36.62 11.41 5.95
C GLU A 97 35.91 11.77 4.64
N ASP A 98 35.30 10.77 3.97
CA ASP A 98 34.57 10.97 2.72
C ASP A 98 33.28 11.78 2.93
N VAL A 99 32.60 11.57 4.06
CA VAL A 99 31.41 12.34 4.45
C VAL A 99 31.77 13.80 4.72
N LEU A 100 32.87 14.05 5.46
CA LEU A 100 33.34 15.41 5.75
C LEU A 100 33.82 16.14 4.50
N ALA A 101 34.39 15.44 3.52
CA ALA A 101 34.81 16.01 2.24
C ALA A 101 33.61 16.55 1.43
N LEU A 102 32.49 15.82 1.38
CA LEU A 102 31.26 16.25 0.68
C LEU A 102 30.57 17.46 1.33
N LEU A 103 30.64 17.59 2.66
CA LEU A 103 30.06 18.73 3.39
C LEU A 103 30.95 19.97 3.36
N GLY A 104 32.19 19.84 2.90
CA GLY A 104 33.19 20.91 2.86
C GLY A 104 33.28 21.67 1.54
N GLU A 105 32.59 21.25 0.48
CA GLU A 105 32.64 21.87 -0.86
C GLU A 105 31.50 22.90 -1.12
N GLU A 106 31.09 23.65 -0.10
CA GLU A 106 30.27 24.86 -0.30
C GLU A 106 31.17 26.11 -0.39
N ASP A 107 31.69 26.42 -1.58
CA ASP A 107 32.27 27.73 -1.95
C ASP A 107 31.52 28.35 -3.15
#